data_AF-A0A395UZ81-F1
#
_entry.id   AF-A0A395UZ81-F1
#
_cell.length_a   1.000
_cell.length_b   1.000
_cell.length_c   1.000
_cell.angle_alpha   90.00
_cell.angle_beta   90.00
_cell.angle_gamma   90.00
#
_symmetry.space_group_name_H-M   'P 1'
#
loop_
_entity.id
_entity.type
_entity.pdbx_description
1 polymer ?
#
loop_
_entity_poly.entity_id
_entity_poly.type
_entity_poly.pdbx_seq_one_letter_code
_entity_poly.pdbx_strand_id
1 'polypeptide(L)'
;MYSYNLIDLIIAIENEYFCLIKYTHGTNLRTSEILAIPLEIRISVINGREYVLYYDPEYLTIGSIRLEFIDKITIYTKITKVSKIVNTHNDKGNNVSKKEIQSLLDKKSQEIKKKIIIAKEMLPYIWGVETPKNRVGKKWKKNLVEISLPIIYDEINERYIKNRINKEKRNISDITSFEVFPTKEIRNWVRSFYMRLDVASDKTIGELNIFKDVESMKKVYMGDKLIFKNFGAINEVDYILGHKEETAKKTDYSEIKYEIIGKVLAEPHDTLFNELFSNYAIVLADSVLESSDEKASVNIEKCLSNNIDKRLSYLSNSEKQITREVLIQLLKNSELINKNRQTRFVMKGGSKKENGYLHSLLPLTKMECRWLITVLEDPLAHIFLTDAQINVLKDNVNNVQLNVNPINMECINYYDRYNLIDRSNIYTSKLKRYSDNDIKTIKTIYNAIRERKRISFMYTNGNEESYMVKCSPVYLEYSRRDDVFRLECVNADKNYIVKYNIPRISKIKNLEESFDIKYSREMYEKIYKENILSIDIDFYEGEKNILDRLLTEFSIWKKTCRYDIEKNKYTMKLNYNISDEKEILIRLLGYGPYIKIRSSSDNYILSELQRRIDEQYKIIKGNDRKLVNTDKERQ
;
A
#
# COMPACT_ATOMS: atom_id res chain seq x y z
N MET A 1 -8.80 -6.80 10.85
CA MET A 1 -8.88 -5.36 11.17
C MET A 1 -8.31 -4.48 10.06
N TYR A 2 -7.07 -4.65 9.61
CA TYR A 2 -6.45 -3.76 8.59
C TYR A 2 -7.25 -3.60 7.29
N SER A 3 -7.71 -4.71 6.71
CA SER A 3 -8.53 -4.67 5.49
C SER A 3 -9.88 -3.94 5.69
N TYR A 4 -10.40 -3.90 6.92
CA TYR A 4 -11.64 -3.18 7.23
C TYR A 4 -11.40 -1.68 7.34
N ASN A 5 -10.31 -1.27 7.99
CA ASN A 5 -9.90 0.13 8.05
C ASN A 5 -9.70 0.70 6.64
N LEU A 6 -9.12 -0.07 5.72
CA LEU A 6 -8.97 0.36 4.33
C LEU A 6 -10.31 0.64 3.65
N ILE A 7 -11.30 -0.25 3.81
CA ILE A 7 -12.64 -0.07 3.23
C ILE A 7 -13.32 1.18 3.80
N ASP A 8 -13.31 1.34 5.12
CA ASP A 8 -13.89 2.51 5.80
C ASP A 8 -13.24 3.82 5.32
N LEU A 9 -11.92 3.82 5.13
CA LEU A 9 -11.18 4.98 4.60
C LEU A 9 -11.49 5.26 3.13
N ILE A 10 -11.61 4.25 2.28
CA ILE A 10 -12.00 4.43 0.87
C ILE A 10 -13.37 5.11 0.78
N ILE A 11 -14.34 4.64 1.56
CA ILE A 11 -15.68 5.24 1.62
C ILE A 11 -15.60 6.69 2.11
N ALA A 12 -14.77 6.96 3.13
CA ALA A 12 -14.56 8.31 3.63
C ALA A 12 -13.90 9.24 2.60
N ILE A 13 -12.92 8.75 1.81
CA ILE A 13 -12.27 9.53 0.74
C ILE A 13 -13.29 9.88 -0.36
N GLU A 14 -14.07 8.90 -0.82
CA GLU A 14 -15.06 9.08 -1.90
C GLU A 14 -16.11 10.13 -1.56
N ASN A 15 -16.47 10.24 -0.28
CA ASN A 15 -17.53 11.15 0.20
C ASN A 15 -16.99 12.37 0.96
N GLU A 16 -15.67 12.52 1.08
CA GLU A 16 -14.99 13.58 1.84
C GLU A 16 -15.48 13.68 3.29
N TYR A 17 -15.73 12.54 3.94
CA TYR A 17 -16.23 12.49 5.31
C TYR A 17 -15.14 12.80 6.34
N PHE A 18 -15.59 13.29 7.50
CA PHE A 18 -14.72 13.41 8.67
C PHE A 18 -14.57 12.05 9.33
N CYS A 19 -13.35 11.73 9.72
CA CYS A 19 -13.00 10.54 10.47
C CYS A 19 -12.37 10.94 11.80
N LEU A 20 -12.85 10.35 12.89
CA LEU A 20 -12.08 10.27 14.13
C LEU A 20 -11.29 8.96 14.09
N ILE A 21 -9.97 9.09 13.99
CA ILE A 21 -9.05 7.96 13.90
C ILE A 21 -8.37 7.81 15.25
N LYS A 22 -8.62 6.69 15.92
CA LYS A 22 -7.88 6.27 17.10
C LYS A 22 -6.75 5.34 16.66
N TYR A 23 -5.56 5.58 17.18
CA TYR A 23 -4.38 4.83 16.77
C TYR A 23 -3.41 4.64 17.92
N THR A 24 -2.63 3.57 17.83
CA THR A 24 -1.57 3.25 18.79
C THR A 24 -0.22 3.40 18.11
N HIS A 25 0.62 4.27 18.65
CA HIS A 25 1.95 4.54 18.09
C HIS A 25 2.83 3.29 18.15
N GLY A 26 3.40 2.90 17.01
CA GLY A 26 4.26 1.70 16.95
C GLY A 26 5.57 1.75 17.74
N THR A 27 6.02 2.93 18.21
CA THR A 27 7.28 3.06 18.96
C THR A 27 7.10 3.17 20.47
N ASN A 28 6.10 3.91 20.93
CA ASN A 28 5.86 4.14 22.36
C ASN A 28 4.61 3.41 22.89
N LEU A 29 3.85 2.74 22.01
CA LEU A 29 2.64 1.98 22.31
C LEU A 29 1.53 2.81 22.99
N ARG A 30 1.61 4.14 22.91
CA ARG A 30 0.59 5.04 23.45
C ARG A 30 -0.51 5.24 22.41
N THR A 31 -1.74 5.35 22.90
CA THR A 31 -2.91 5.59 22.07
C THR A 31 -3.22 7.08 21.98
N SER A 32 -3.64 7.55 20.81
CA SER A 32 -4.07 8.92 20.58
C SER A 32 -5.15 8.97 19.51
N GLU A 33 -5.80 10.12 19.39
CA GLU A 33 -6.85 10.35 18.40
C GLU A 33 -6.49 11.50 17.46
N ILE A 34 -6.98 11.42 16.22
CA ILE A 34 -6.82 12.44 15.20
C ILE A 34 -8.16 12.66 14.53
N LEU A 35 -8.54 13.94 14.40
CA LEU A 35 -9.63 14.33 13.50
C LEU A 35 -9.05 14.51 12.10
N ALA A 36 -9.53 13.73 11.14
CA ALA A 36 -8.96 13.65 9.80
C ALA A 36 -10.04 13.72 8.73
N ILE A 37 -9.69 14.31 7.57
CA ILE A 37 -10.43 14.10 6.32
C ILE A 37 -9.51 13.30 5.39
N PRO A 38 -9.73 11.99 5.22
CA PRO A 38 -8.92 11.16 4.34
C PRO A 38 -8.86 11.71 2.91
N LEU A 39 -7.68 11.66 2.29
CA LEU A 39 -7.44 12.21 0.95
C LEU A 39 -7.05 11.13 -0.07
N GLU A 40 -6.12 10.23 0.32
CA GLU A 40 -5.51 9.24 -0.56
C GLU A 40 -4.92 8.10 0.29
N ILE A 41 -5.01 6.87 -0.20
CA ILE A 41 -4.29 5.72 0.34
C ILE A 41 -2.97 5.57 -0.41
N ARG A 42 -1.85 5.46 0.30
CA ARG A 42 -0.53 5.18 -0.27
C ARG A 42 -0.06 3.78 0.11
N ILE A 43 0.28 2.98 -0.90
CA ILE A 43 0.75 1.61 -0.72
C ILE A 43 2.15 1.47 -1.33
N SER A 44 3.10 0.98 -0.53
CA SER A 44 4.40 0.58 -1.06
C SER A 44 4.30 -0.78 -1.73
N VAL A 45 4.70 -0.89 -3.00
CA VAL A 45 4.87 -2.18 -3.69
C VAL A 45 6.18 -2.88 -3.30
N ILE A 46 7.12 -2.16 -2.69
CA ILE A 46 8.43 -2.65 -2.26
C ILE A 46 8.32 -3.41 -0.93
N ASN A 47 7.63 -2.85 0.06
CA ASN A 47 7.55 -3.39 1.42
C ASN A 47 6.10 -3.70 1.88
N GLY A 48 5.08 -3.37 1.08
CA GLY A 48 3.68 -3.68 1.38
C GLY A 48 3.01 -2.75 2.39
N ARG A 49 3.71 -1.75 2.94
CA ARG A 49 3.13 -0.84 3.94
C ARG A 49 2.07 0.07 3.33
N GLU A 50 1.00 0.26 4.07
CA GLU A 50 -0.18 1.02 3.67
C GLU A 50 -0.36 2.23 4.60
N TYR A 51 -0.63 3.39 4.01
CA TYR A 51 -0.78 4.66 4.69
C TYR A 51 -2.04 5.36 4.19
N VAL A 52 -2.70 6.12 5.07
CA VAL A 52 -3.68 7.12 4.65
C VAL A 52 -3.07 8.50 4.82
N LEU A 53 -3.05 9.25 3.72
CA LEU A 53 -2.82 10.68 3.75
C LEU A 53 -4.14 11.37 4.03
N TYR A 54 -4.13 12.31 4.95
CA TYR A 54 -5.34 13.00 5.39
C TYR A 54 -5.08 14.49 5.54
N TYR A 55 -6.12 15.29 5.32
CA TYR A 55 -6.14 16.68 5.71
C TYR A 55 -6.49 16.78 7.20
N ASP A 56 -5.64 17.46 7.95
CA ASP A 56 -5.85 17.78 9.35
C ASP A 56 -6.56 19.15 9.44
N PRO A 57 -7.85 19.21 9.82
CA PRO A 57 -8.60 20.44 9.90
C PRO A 57 -8.20 21.32 11.10
N GLU A 58 -7.50 20.77 12.11
CA GLU A 58 -7.03 21.53 13.26
C GLU A 58 -5.77 22.31 12.90
N TYR A 59 -4.74 21.61 12.42
CA TYR A 59 -3.45 22.23 12.09
C TYR A 59 -3.43 22.83 10.68
N LEU A 60 -4.46 22.54 9.87
CA LEU A 60 -4.56 22.91 8.47
C LEU A 60 -3.39 22.34 7.65
N THR A 61 -2.98 21.11 7.90
CA THR A 61 -1.82 20.46 7.25
C THR A 61 -2.23 19.13 6.61
N ILE A 62 -1.31 18.49 5.88
CA ILE A 62 -1.50 17.10 5.45
C ILE A 62 -0.72 16.21 6.41
N GLY A 63 -1.40 15.24 7.00
CA GLY A 63 -0.81 14.19 7.82
C GLY A 63 -0.77 12.86 7.09
N SER A 64 -0.01 11.92 7.64
CA SER A 64 0.04 10.54 7.16
C SER A 64 0.09 9.59 8.36
N ILE A 65 -0.67 8.50 8.29
CA ILE A 65 -0.70 7.46 9.31
C ILE A 65 -0.72 6.08 8.66
N ARG A 66 0.06 5.15 9.24
CA ARG A 66 0.04 3.75 8.80
C ARG A 66 -1.27 3.10 9.18
N LEU A 67 -1.88 2.37 8.24
CA LEU A 67 -3.12 1.63 8.51
C LEU A 67 -2.93 0.58 9.61
N GLU A 68 -1.71 0.04 9.74
CA GLU A 68 -1.38 -0.97 10.75
C GLU A 68 -1.47 -0.47 12.20
N PHE A 69 -1.46 0.85 12.39
CA PHE A 69 -1.54 1.47 13.71
C PHE A 69 -2.94 1.98 14.04
N ILE A 70 -3.89 1.90 13.10
CA ILE A 70 -5.25 2.36 13.31
C ILE A 70 -6.03 1.30 14.09
N ASP A 71 -6.41 1.65 15.31
CA ASP A 71 -7.22 0.81 16.19
C ASP A 71 -8.71 0.95 15.88
N LYS A 72 -9.14 2.18 15.56
CA LYS A 72 -10.56 2.52 15.41
C LYS A 72 -10.76 3.66 14.41
N ILE A 73 -11.81 3.57 13.60
CA ILE A 73 -12.31 4.67 12.76
C ILE A 73 -13.79 4.90 13.10
N THR A 74 -14.16 6.14 13.39
CA THR A 74 -15.56 6.58 13.45
C THR A 74 -15.79 7.61 12.35
N ILE A 75 -16.78 7.37 11.49
CA ILE A 75 -17.07 8.22 10.32
C ILE A 75 -18.25 9.14 10.64
N TYR A 76 -18.10 10.44 10.37
CA TYR A 76 -19.13 11.45 10.58
C TYR A 76 -19.60 12.04 9.25
N THR A 77 -20.91 11.94 8.98
CA THR A 77 -21.54 12.63 7.85
C THR A 77 -21.69 14.14 8.08
N LYS A 78 -21.85 14.53 9.35
CA LYS A 78 -21.95 15.92 9.77
C LYS A 78 -21.40 16.04 11.19
N ILE A 79 -20.55 17.02 11.42
CA ILE A 79 -20.09 17.41 12.76
C ILE A 79 -20.73 18.75 13.10
N THR A 80 -21.20 18.91 14.34
CA THR A 80 -21.78 20.16 14.87
C THR A 80 -20.91 20.80 15.94
N LYS A 81 -20.13 20.00 16.68
CA LYS A 81 -19.20 20.50 17.69
C LYS A 81 -18.04 19.53 17.88
N VAL A 82 -16.84 20.08 18.08
CA VAL A 82 -15.63 19.31 18.42
C VAL A 82 -15.03 19.89 19.70
N SER A 83 -14.72 19.03 20.66
CA SER A 83 -13.95 19.43 21.84
C SER A 83 -12.68 18.59 21.89
N LYS A 84 -11.53 19.25 21.88
CA LYS A 84 -10.24 18.60 22.03
C LYS A 84 -9.89 18.52 23.50
N ILE A 85 -9.43 17.36 23.94
CA ILE A 85 -8.97 17.10 25.30
C ILE A 85 -7.50 16.72 25.21
N VAL A 86 -6.64 17.54 25.79
CA VAL A 86 -5.21 17.28 25.89
C VAL A 86 -4.90 16.87 27.32
N ASN A 87 -4.55 15.61 27.50
CA ASN A 87 -4.10 15.09 28.79
C ASN A 87 -2.58 15.12 28.80
N THR A 88 -2.00 16.01 29.59
CA THR A 88 -0.55 16.08 29.79
C THR A 88 -0.19 15.30 31.05
N HIS A 89 0.68 14.32 30.88
CA HIS A 89 1.17 13.46 31.94
C HIS A 89 2.59 13.87 32.27
N ASN A 90 2.80 14.43 33.46
CA ASN A 90 4.12 14.84 33.89
C ASN A 90 4.81 13.76 34.74
N ASP A 91 6.13 13.79 34.75
CA ASP A 91 6.98 12.79 35.43
C ASP A 91 6.73 12.70 36.94
N LYS A 92 6.17 13.76 37.52
CA LYS A 92 5.79 13.87 38.94
C LYS A 92 4.42 13.24 39.28
N GLY A 93 3.74 12.62 38.31
CA GLY A 93 2.43 11.99 38.51
C GLY A 93 1.24 12.97 38.47
N ASN A 94 1.48 14.25 38.16
CA ASN A 94 0.42 15.22 37.96
C ASN A 94 -0.14 15.07 36.53
N ASN A 95 -1.44 14.76 36.44
CA ASN A 95 -2.16 14.73 35.18
C ASN A 95 -2.94 16.04 35.03
N VAL A 96 -2.63 16.83 34.00
CA VAL A 96 -3.38 18.04 33.66
C VAL A 96 -4.21 17.75 32.41
N SER A 97 -5.53 17.74 32.56
CA SER A 97 -6.45 17.65 31.44
C SER A 97 -6.92 19.05 31.06
N LYS A 98 -6.60 19.48 29.85
CA LYS A 98 -7.10 20.75 29.29
C LYS A 98 -8.12 20.43 28.20
N LYS A 99 -9.35 20.91 28.38
CA LYS A 99 -10.41 20.81 27.38
C LYS A 99 -10.51 22.13 26.61
N GLU A 100 -10.22 22.10 25.33
CA GLU A 100 -10.41 23.21 24.41
C GLU A 100 -11.65 22.93 23.55
N ILE A 101 -12.68 23.76 23.70
CA ILE A 101 -13.89 23.67 22.89
C ILE A 101 -13.66 24.48 21.63
N GLN A 102 -13.69 23.82 20.48
CA GLN A 102 -13.64 24.49 19.19
C GLN A 102 -15.00 24.30 18.50
N SER A 103 -15.78 25.37 18.38
CA SER A 103 -16.99 25.34 17.56
C SER A 103 -16.62 25.26 16.09
N LEU A 104 -16.40 24.05 15.60
CA LEU A 104 -16.45 23.77 14.17
C LEU A 104 -17.92 23.59 13.77
N LEU A 105 -18.32 24.34 12.73
CA LEU A 105 -19.44 24.05 11.81
C LEU A 105 -20.82 24.68 12.08
N ASP A 106 -20.89 26.02 12.06
CA ASP A 106 -22.09 26.70 11.52
C ASP A 106 -21.79 27.80 10.48
N LYS A 107 -20.52 28.03 10.11
CA LYS A 107 -20.16 29.11 9.16
C LYS A 107 -19.30 28.78 7.94
N LYS A 108 -18.85 27.54 7.64
CA LYS A 108 -17.84 27.36 6.56
C LYS A 108 -17.74 25.98 5.88
N SER A 109 -18.86 25.37 5.49
CA SER A 109 -18.85 24.20 4.58
C SER A 109 -18.10 24.48 3.25
N GLN A 110 -18.12 25.73 2.75
CA GLN A 110 -17.38 26.11 1.55
C GLN A 110 -15.86 26.29 1.75
N GLU A 111 -15.39 26.73 2.92
CA GLU A 111 -13.93 26.92 3.13
C GLU A 111 -13.22 25.58 3.33
N ILE A 112 -13.82 24.66 4.08
CA ILE A 112 -13.25 23.32 4.25
C ILE A 112 -13.15 22.62 2.89
N LYS A 113 -14.20 22.69 2.05
CA LYS A 113 -14.15 22.20 0.66
C LYS A 113 -13.00 22.81 -0.14
N LYS A 114 -12.82 24.14 -0.07
CA LYS A 114 -11.67 24.81 -0.72
C LYS A 114 -10.32 24.30 -0.19
N LYS A 115 -10.21 24.01 1.10
CA LYS A 115 -8.98 23.45 1.69
C LYS A 115 -8.73 22.01 1.24
N ILE A 116 -9.76 21.18 1.16
CA ILE A 116 -9.65 19.81 0.63
C ILE A 116 -9.16 19.82 -0.82
N ILE A 117 -9.72 20.70 -1.67
CA ILE A 117 -9.25 20.86 -3.06
C ILE A 117 -7.76 21.21 -3.09
N ILE A 118 -7.33 22.21 -2.32
CA ILE A 118 -5.90 22.59 -2.25
C ILE A 118 -5.04 21.42 -1.71
N ALA A 119 -5.53 20.67 -0.71
CA ALA A 119 -4.81 19.53 -0.16
C ALA A 119 -4.64 18.41 -1.20
N LYS A 120 -5.67 18.15 -2.02
CA LYS A 120 -5.60 17.20 -3.15
C LYS A 120 -4.59 17.67 -4.21
N GLU A 121 -4.55 18.97 -4.53
CA GLU A 121 -3.54 19.55 -5.45
C GLU A 121 -2.09 19.40 -4.95
N MET A 122 -1.88 19.30 -3.62
CA MET A 122 -0.56 19.10 -3.02
C MET A 122 -0.06 17.65 -3.13
N LEU A 123 -0.94 16.65 -3.24
CA LEU A 123 -0.58 15.22 -3.19
C LEU A 123 0.49 14.79 -4.23
N PRO A 124 0.44 15.24 -5.50
CA PRO A 124 1.45 14.87 -6.50
C PRO A 124 2.88 15.32 -6.15
N TYR A 125 3.02 16.31 -5.27
CA TYR A 125 4.31 16.87 -4.85
C TYR A 125 4.85 16.23 -3.57
N ILE A 126 4.14 15.26 -3.00
CA ILE A 126 4.63 14.45 -1.86
C ILE A 126 5.32 13.21 -2.43
N TRP A 127 6.61 13.03 -2.15
CA TRP A 127 7.43 11.96 -2.73
C TRP A 127 7.00 10.54 -2.35
N GLY A 128 6.80 10.29 -1.05
CA GLY A 128 6.44 8.97 -0.51
C GLY A 128 5.32 9.09 0.49
N VAL A 129 5.60 9.05 1.78
CA VAL A 129 4.59 9.19 2.84
C VAL A 129 4.94 10.26 3.86
N GLU A 130 6.14 10.83 3.77
CA GLU A 130 6.58 11.98 4.57
C GLU A 130 5.84 13.24 4.11
N THR A 131 4.95 13.75 4.96
CA THR A 131 4.13 14.92 4.61
C THR A 131 4.80 16.23 5.04
N PRO A 132 4.60 17.32 4.28
CA PRO A 132 5.14 18.62 4.65
C PRO A 132 4.46 19.15 5.91
N LYS A 133 5.22 19.82 6.78
CA LYS A 133 4.67 20.51 7.96
C LYS A 133 3.95 21.84 7.63
N ASN A 134 3.78 22.15 6.34
CA ASN A 134 3.28 23.42 5.85
C ASN A 134 1.75 23.46 5.88
N ARG A 135 1.20 24.65 6.15
CA ARG A 135 -0.25 24.87 6.10
C ARG A 135 -0.78 24.80 4.67
N VAL A 136 -1.89 24.08 4.49
CA VAL A 136 -2.71 24.02 3.28
C VAL A 136 -3.33 25.40 3.02
N GLY A 137 -2.91 26.03 1.92
CA GLY A 137 -3.40 27.35 1.52
C GLY A 137 -2.80 27.82 0.20
N LYS A 138 -3.33 28.91 -0.37
CA LYS A 138 -3.02 29.36 -1.75
C LYS A 138 -1.53 29.55 -2.08
N LYS A 139 -0.66 29.74 -1.09
CA LYS A 139 0.79 29.95 -1.27
C LYS A 139 1.62 28.68 -1.05
N TRP A 140 0.99 27.49 -1.00
CA TRP A 140 1.67 26.24 -0.68
C TRP A 140 2.83 25.91 -1.63
N LYS A 141 2.71 26.25 -2.92
CA LYS A 141 3.74 26.05 -3.95
C LYS A 141 5.07 26.72 -3.63
N LYS A 142 5.09 27.80 -2.84
CA LYS A 142 6.34 28.46 -2.41
C LYS A 142 7.23 27.61 -1.52
N ASN A 143 6.70 26.51 -0.98
CA ASN A 143 7.45 25.59 -0.13
C ASN A 143 7.98 24.38 -0.90
N LEU A 144 7.73 24.31 -2.21
CA LEU A 144 8.33 23.30 -3.06
C LEU A 144 9.80 23.63 -3.29
N VAL A 145 10.60 22.58 -3.41
CA VAL A 145 11.99 22.67 -3.85
C VAL A 145 12.09 22.02 -5.21
N GLU A 146 12.87 22.64 -6.10
CA GLU A 146 13.24 22.03 -7.36
C GLU A 146 14.40 21.06 -7.12
N ILE A 147 14.22 19.83 -7.57
CA ILE A 147 15.22 18.78 -7.53
C ILE A 147 15.67 18.51 -8.96
N SER A 148 16.97 18.59 -9.21
CA SER A 148 17.58 18.21 -10.48
C SER A 148 18.64 17.13 -10.27
N LEU A 149 18.56 16.03 -11.01
CA LEU A 149 19.55 14.94 -11.01
C LEU A 149 20.32 14.93 -12.33
N PRO A 150 21.56 15.43 -12.37
CA PRO A 150 22.37 15.34 -13.57
C PRO A 150 22.92 13.90 -13.71
N ILE A 151 22.27 13.08 -14.55
CA ILE A 151 22.60 11.65 -14.71
C ILE A 151 23.39 11.43 -16.00
N ILE A 152 24.60 10.87 -15.89
CA ILE A 152 25.47 10.49 -17.01
C ILE A 152 25.14 9.06 -17.46
N TYR A 153 24.85 8.91 -18.74
CA TYR A 153 24.70 7.60 -19.40
C TYR A 153 24.92 7.74 -20.91
N ASP A 154 25.33 6.66 -21.56
CA ASP A 154 25.43 6.58 -23.02
C ASP A 154 24.04 6.29 -23.62
N GLU A 155 23.54 7.18 -24.49
CA GLU A 155 22.19 7.04 -25.07
C GLU A 155 22.00 5.81 -25.96
N ILE A 156 23.07 5.25 -26.51
CA ILE A 156 23.04 4.13 -27.46
C ILE A 156 23.24 2.80 -26.72
N ASN A 157 24.32 2.71 -25.94
CA ASN A 157 24.76 1.51 -25.24
C ASN A 157 24.02 1.31 -23.90
N GLU A 158 23.52 2.38 -23.29
CA GLU A 158 22.85 2.36 -22.00
C GLU A 158 21.39 2.82 -22.05
N ARG A 159 20.69 2.52 -23.15
CA ARG A 159 19.24 2.78 -23.32
C ARG A 159 18.38 2.31 -22.14
N TYR A 160 18.80 1.27 -21.42
CA TYR A 160 18.10 0.79 -20.22
C TYR A 160 18.03 1.85 -19.10
N ILE A 161 19.01 2.76 -19.00
CA ILE A 161 19.00 3.89 -18.07
C ILE A 161 17.94 4.91 -18.49
N LYS A 162 17.95 5.35 -19.76
CA LYS A 162 16.92 6.25 -20.32
C LYS A 162 15.51 5.70 -20.07
N ASN A 163 15.31 4.41 -20.35
CA ASN A 163 14.05 3.72 -20.12
C ASN A 163 13.67 3.66 -18.63
N ARG A 164 14.64 3.45 -17.74
CA ARG A 164 14.42 3.48 -16.30
C ARG A 164 13.98 4.87 -15.83
N ILE A 165 14.67 5.93 -16.23
CA ILE A 165 14.32 7.28 -15.80
C ILE A 165 12.92 7.64 -16.33
N ASN A 166 12.60 7.27 -17.57
CA ASN A 166 11.25 7.43 -18.13
C ASN A 166 10.16 6.71 -17.33
N LYS A 167 10.42 5.50 -16.82
CA LYS A 167 9.48 4.72 -16.00
C LYS A 167 9.33 5.23 -14.58
N GLU A 168 10.40 5.82 -14.04
CA GLU A 168 10.44 6.37 -12.68
C GLU A 168 9.96 7.84 -12.63
N LYS A 169 9.54 8.43 -13.76
CA LYS A 169 8.99 9.78 -13.84
C LYS A 169 7.87 10.01 -12.83
N ARG A 170 7.94 11.15 -12.14
CA ARG A 170 6.99 11.54 -11.09
C ARG A 170 6.12 12.76 -11.45
N ASN A 171 6.63 13.77 -12.17
CA ASN A 171 5.97 15.08 -12.42
C ASN A 171 6.12 15.60 -13.88
N ILE A 172 5.55 16.81 -14.13
CA ILE A 172 5.19 17.45 -15.43
C ILE A 172 6.33 18.10 -16.25
N SER A 173 7.57 18.16 -15.78
CA SER A 173 8.67 18.73 -16.57
C SER A 173 9.94 17.90 -16.44
N ASP A 174 10.79 17.95 -17.47
CA ASP A 174 12.06 17.24 -17.72
C ASP A 174 12.37 15.96 -16.94
N ILE A 175 12.85 14.94 -17.66
CA ILE A 175 13.14 13.58 -17.19
C ILE A 175 13.92 13.54 -15.85
N THR A 176 14.73 14.56 -15.57
CA THR A 176 15.62 14.65 -14.41
C THR A 176 15.38 15.83 -13.46
N SER A 177 14.41 16.73 -13.73
CA SER A 177 14.15 17.93 -12.93
C SER A 177 12.68 18.08 -12.55
N PHE A 178 12.37 18.13 -11.25
CA PHE A 178 10.98 18.19 -10.78
C PHE A 178 10.83 18.95 -9.45
N GLU A 179 9.64 19.49 -9.22
CA GLU A 179 9.27 20.12 -7.96
C GLU A 179 8.68 19.10 -6.97
N VAL A 180 9.07 19.18 -5.70
CA VAL A 180 8.60 18.29 -4.63
C VAL A 180 8.64 19.02 -3.29
N PHE A 181 7.85 18.57 -2.32
CA PHE A 181 8.08 18.99 -0.93
C PHE A 181 9.41 18.42 -0.41
N PRO A 182 10.17 19.20 0.39
CA PRO A 182 11.39 18.71 1.03
C PRO A 182 11.14 17.40 1.78
N THR A 183 11.91 16.37 1.45
CA THR A 183 11.78 15.04 2.04
C THR A 183 13.11 14.29 2.00
N LYS A 184 13.32 13.41 2.99
CA LYS A 184 14.47 12.51 3.04
C LYS A 184 14.22 11.23 2.25
N GLU A 185 12.98 10.94 1.85
CA GLU A 185 12.61 9.72 1.14
C GLU A 185 13.21 9.65 -0.28
N ILE A 186 13.59 10.79 -0.86
CA ILE A 186 14.27 10.86 -2.16
C ILE A 186 15.68 10.24 -2.13
N ARG A 187 16.30 10.12 -0.94
CA ARG A 187 17.69 9.64 -0.80
C ARG A 187 17.89 8.25 -1.40
N ASN A 188 16.93 7.35 -1.24
CA ASN A 188 17.02 5.99 -1.77
C ASN A 188 17.10 6.00 -3.30
N TRP A 189 16.31 6.88 -3.92
CA TRP A 189 16.31 7.04 -5.37
C TRP A 189 17.61 7.66 -5.88
N VAL A 190 18.11 8.71 -5.21
CA VAL A 190 19.40 9.34 -5.54
C VAL A 190 20.56 8.33 -5.44
N ARG A 191 20.64 7.57 -4.34
CA ARG A 191 21.69 6.55 -4.14
C ARG A 191 21.67 5.45 -5.20
N SER A 192 20.51 5.16 -5.77
CA SER A 192 20.38 4.17 -6.85
C SER A 192 21.10 4.58 -8.15
N PHE A 193 21.47 5.87 -8.29
CA PHE A 193 22.22 6.44 -9.42
C PHE A 193 23.69 6.73 -9.09
N TYR A 194 24.21 6.34 -7.93
CA TYR A 194 25.65 6.44 -7.66
C TYR A 194 26.44 5.71 -8.75
N MET A 195 27.53 6.36 -9.20
CA MET A 195 28.33 6.15 -10.42
C MET A 195 27.93 7.06 -11.59
N ARG A 196 26.80 7.77 -11.50
CA ARG A 196 26.25 8.51 -12.65
C ARG A 196 25.91 9.95 -12.35
N LEU A 197 25.98 10.39 -11.09
CA LEU A 197 25.60 11.76 -10.73
C LEU A 197 26.74 12.71 -11.08
N ASP A 198 26.51 13.60 -12.04
CA ASP A 198 27.47 14.63 -12.46
C ASP A 198 27.42 15.83 -11.50
N VAL A 199 28.00 15.66 -10.31
CA VAL A 199 27.94 16.66 -9.24
C VAL A 199 29.33 16.95 -8.68
N ALA A 200 29.56 18.20 -8.27
CA ALA A 200 30.73 18.61 -7.50
C ALA A 200 30.49 18.45 -5.98
N SER A 201 31.53 18.65 -5.17
CA SER A 201 31.49 18.37 -3.73
C SER A 201 30.61 19.30 -2.89
N ASP A 202 30.35 20.51 -3.39
CA ASP A 202 29.50 21.54 -2.79
C ASP A 202 28.00 21.32 -3.07
N LYS A 203 27.68 20.53 -4.10
CA LYS A 203 26.30 20.34 -4.57
C LYS A 203 25.49 19.45 -3.62
N THR A 204 24.24 19.86 -3.38
CA THR A 204 23.22 19.05 -2.70
C THR A 204 22.10 18.69 -3.68
N ILE A 205 21.48 17.52 -3.46
CA ILE A 205 20.24 17.11 -4.12
C ILE A 205 19.17 17.03 -3.04
N GLY A 206 18.28 18.03 -3.02
CA GLY A 206 17.41 18.28 -1.87
C GLY A 206 18.23 18.56 -0.62
N GLU A 207 17.95 17.84 0.47
CA GLU A 207 18.72 17.93 1.72
C GLU A 207 19.98 17.04 1.75
N LEU A 208 20.24 16.25 0.70
CA LEU A 208 21.35 15.30 0.69
C LEU A 208 22.61 15.94 0.10
N ASN A 209 23.67 16.04 0.91
CA ASN A 209 25.01 16.32 0.40
C ASN A 209 25.63 15.02 -0.13
N ILE A 210 25.82 14.94 -1.45
CA ILE A 210 26.26 13.71 -2.13
C ILE A 210 27.68 13.33 -1.72
N PHE A 211 28.60 14.30 -1.67
CA PHE A 211 29.99 14.03 -1.33
C PHE A 211 30.16 13.46 0.09
N LYS A 212 29.51 14.07 1.09
CA LYS A 212 29.53 13.59 2.48
C LYS A 212 28.94 12.18 2.61
N ASP A 213 27.86 11.89 1.87
CA ASP A 213 27.23 10.58 1.87
C ASP A 213 28.14 9.51 1.25
N VAL A 214 28.69 9.78 0.06
CA VAL A 214 29.63 8.89 -0.64
C VAL A 214 30.89 8.66 0.19
N GLU A 215 31.45 9.69 0.83
CA GLU A 215 32.61 9.56 1.71
C GLU A 215 32.30 8.65 2.92
N SER A 216 31.12 8.82 3.52
CA SER A 216 30.66 7.98 4.62
C SER A 216 30.50 6.52 4.18
N MET A 217 29.92 6.28 3.01
CA MET A 217 29.79 4.94 2.44
C MET A 217 31.16 4.33 2.11
N LYS A 218 32.07 5.09 1.51
CA LYS A 218 33.43 4.64 1.20
C LYS A 218 34.18 4.19 2.47
N LYS A 219 34.04 4.93 3.57
CA LYS A 219 34.62 4.54 4.87
C LYS A 219 34.10 3.18 5.37
N VAL A 220 32.81 2.89 5.18
CA VAL A 220 32.20 1.62 5.63
C VAL A 220 32.57 0.43 4.74
N TYR A 221 32.56 0.64 3.42
CA TYR A 221 32.68 -0.43 2.42
C TYR A 221 34.10 -0.65 1.89
N MET A 222 35.00 0.32 2.06
CA MET A 222 36.42 0.21 1.69
C MET A 222 37.36 0.31 2.89
N GLY A 223 36.86 0.76 4.04
CA GLY A 223 37.58 0.72 5.29
C GLY A 223 37.22 -0.49 6.15
N ASP A 224 38.11 -0.83 7.07
CA ASP A 224 37.91 -1.96 7.99
C ASP A 224 36.96 -1.67 9.16
N LYS A 225 36.49 -0.42 9.32
CA LYS A 225 35.65 -0.01 10.46
C LYS A 225 34.22 0.32 10.03
N LEU A 226 33.23 -0.30 10.69
CA LEU A 226 31.88 0.26 10.75
C LEU A 226 31.99 1.57 11.55
N ILE A 227 31.80 2.71 10.89
CA ILE A 227 31.88 4.03 11.54
C ILE A 227 30.46 4.47 11.88
N PHE A 228 30.04 4.34 13.14
CA PHE A 228 28.77 4.88 13.65
C PHE A 228 28.95 6.11 14.56
N LYS A 229 30.15 6.71 14.59
CA LYS A 229 30.48 7.70 15.63
C LYS A 229 29.72 9.04 15.57
N ASN A 230 28.77 9.27 14.65
CA ASN A 230 28.11 10.58 14.50
C ASN A 230 26.64 10.56 14.00
N PHE A 231 25.88 9.48 14.18
CA PHE A 231 24.48 9.42 13.71
C PHE A 231 23.42 9.22 14.80
N GLY A 232 23.76 9.54 16.06
CA GLY A 232 22.83 9.49 17.19
C GLY A 232 22.80 8.13 17.87
N ALA A 233 23.74 7.93 18.80
CA ALA A 233 23.56 7.07 19.96
C ALA A 233 24.55 7.51 21.04
N ILE A 234 24.04 7.50 22.27
CA ILE A 234 24.64 7.84 23.55
C ILE A 234 26.01 7.15 23.76
N ASN A 235 26.88 7.80 24.53
CA ASN A 235 28.22 7.33 24.88
C ASN A 235 28.25 5.86 25.35
N GLU A 236 29.30 5.17 24.94
CA GLU A 236 29.65 3.76 25.14
C GLU A 236 30.01 3.38 26.60
N VAL A 237 29.51 4.13 27.59
CA VAL A 237 29.82 3.92 29.02
C VAL A 237 28.55 3.63 29.86
N ASP A 238 27.36 4.00 29.38
CA ASP A 238 26.13 3.84 30.18
C ASP A 238 25.41 2.49 30.01
N TYR A 239 25.72 1.70 28.97
CA TYR A 239 25.07 0.40 28.74
C TYR A 239 25.81 -0.79 29.41
N ILE A 240 27.11 -0.64 29.69
CA ILE A 240 27.96 -1.75 30.17
C ILE A 240 28.10 -1.77 31.70
N LEU A 241 27.81 -0.65 32.39
CA LEU A 241 27.82 -0.59 33.85
C LEU A 241 26.40 -0.68 34.42
N GLY A 242 25.77 -1.86 34.29
CA GLY A 242 24.84 -2.42 35.29
C GLY A 242 23.79 -1.50 35.94
N HIS A 243 23.37 -0.42 35.30
CA HIS A 243 22.27 0.39 35.78
C HIS A 243 21.00 -0.30 35.33
N LYS A 244 20.37 -0.91 36.34
CA LYS A 244 18.97 -1.33 36.52
C LYS A 244 18.04 -0.90 35.39
N GLU A 245 16.93 -1.64 35.26
CA GLU A 245 15.64 -1.11 34.83
C GLU A 245 15.45 0.35 35.30
N GLU A 246 15.94 1.31 34.51
CA GLU A 246 15.39 2.65 34.51
C GLU A 246 14.10 2.43 33.74
N THR A 247 13.05 2.16 34.52
CA THR A 247 11.70 2.66 34.26
C THR A 247 11.77 3.67 33.14
N ALA A 248 11.26 3.30 31.95
CA ALA A 248 11.15 4.18 30.79
C ALA A 248 10.99 5.59 31.33
N LYS A 249 12.02 6.45 31.20
CA LYS A 249 11.95 7.81 31.74
C LYS A 249 10.60 8.30 31.28
N LYS A 250 9.66 8.45 32.21
CA LYS A 250 8.45 9.19 31.95
C LYS A 250 9.04 10.51 31.47
N THR A 251 8.85 10.78 30.21
CA THR A 251 9.04 12.08 29.63
C THR A 251 7.64 12.61 29.53
N ASP A 252 7.43 13.86 29.95
CA ASP A 252 6.18 14.58 29.78
C ASP A 252 5.57 14.25 28.41
N TYR A 253 4.33 13.77 28.40
CA TYR A 253 3.65 13.40 27.17
C TYR A 253 2.21 13.85 27.16
N SER A 254 1.72 14.14 25.96
CA SER A 254 0.35 14.59 25.75
C SER A 254 -0.44 13.52 24.99
N GLU A 255 -1.50 13.02 25.59
CA GLU A 255 -2.53 12.25 24.88
C GLU A 255 -3.59 13.21 24.36
N ILE A 256 -3.96 13.06 23.09
CA ILE A 256 -5.05 13.82 22.47
C ILE A 256 -6.26 12.92 22.35
N LYS A 257 -7.41 13.41 22.85
CA LYS A 257 -8.73 12.80 22.69
C LYS A 257 -9.72 13.83 22.16
N TYR A 258 -10.76 13.37 21.48
CA TYR A 258 -11.82 14.21 20.96
C TYR A 258 -13.19 13.79 21.49
N GLU A 259 -13.99 14.78 21.87
CA GLU A 259 -15.43 14.63 22.00
C GLU A 259 -16.11 15.33 20.83
N ILE A 260 -16.76 14.55 19.98
CA ILE A 260 -17.43 15.05 18.76
C ILE A 260 -18.94 14.89 18.91
N ILE A 261 -19.66 16.00 18.73
CA ILE A 261 -21.11 15.99 18.56
C ILE A 261 -21.39 16.07 17.06
N GLY A 262 -22.11 15.08 16.54
CA GLY A 262 -22.37 14.97 15.11
C GLY A 262 -23.22 13.74 14.76
N LYS A 263 -23.56 13.62 13.48
CA LYS A 263 -24.23 12.44 12.92
C LYS A 263 -23.17 11.42 12.52
N VAL A 264 -22.98 10.42 13.38
CA VAL A 264 -22.17 9.24 13.09
C VAL A 264 -22.84 8.47 11.95
N LEU A 265 -22.07 8.18 10.90
CA LEU A 265 -22.50 7.31 9.79
C LEU A 265 -22.31 5.85 10.17
N ALA A 266 -21.16 5.54 10.74
CA ALA A 266 -20.70 4.20 11.07
C ALA A 266 -19.75 4.28 12.27
N GLU A 267 -19.98 3.42 13.25
CA GLU A 267 -18.99 3.02 14.24
C GLU A 267 -18.06 1.93 13.60
N PRO A 268 -17.00 1.50 14.28
CA PRO A 268 -15.95 0.69 13.68
C PRO A 268 -16.48 -0.59 13.06
N HIS A 269 -16.16 -0.80 11.79
CA HIS A 269 -16.53 -1.98 11.02
C HIS A 269 -18.04 -2.14 10.75
N ASP A 270 -18.89 -1.20 11.16
CA ASP A 270 -20.34 -1.23 10.91
C ASP A 270 -20.67 -1.31 9.43
N THR A 271 -19.86 -0.69 8.56
CA THR A 271 -20.10 -0.64 7.13
C THR A 271 -20.05 -2.02 6.47
N LEU A 272 -19.23 -2.93 7.00
CA LEU A 272 -19.16 -4.33 6.54
C LEU A 272 -20.07 -5.25 7.36
N PHE A 273 -20.20 -5.00 8.68
CA PHE A 273 -20.98 -5.83 9.59
C PHE A 273 -22.50 -5.73 9.34
N ASN A 274 -22.99 -4.56 8.91
CA ASN A 274 -24.38 -4.37 8.46
C ASN A 274 -24.66 -4.96 7.06
N GLU A 275 -23.61 -5.34 6.34
CA GLU A 275 -23.69 -5.72 4.94
C GLU A 275 -23.65 -7.24 4.73
N LEU A 276 -22.88 -7.99 5.54
CA LEU A 276 -22.88 -9.45 5.51
C LEU A 276 -24.22 -10.06 5.94
N PHE A 277 -25.06 -9.29 6.65
CA PHE A 277 -26.46 -9.61 6.87
C PHE A 277 -27.24 -8.30 7.05
N SER A 278 -28.24 -8.02 6.19
CA SER A 278 -29.18 -6.93 6.50
C SER A 278 -29.87 -7.24 7.82
N ASN A 279 -29.77 -6.34 8.80
CA ASN A 279 -30.47 -6.50 10.08
C ASN A 279 -31.99 -6.69 9.86
N TYR A 280 -32.57 -6.08 8.82
CA TYR A 280 -33.98 -6.26 8.48
C TYR A 280 -34.30 -7.69 7.98
N ALA A 281 -33.39 -8.29 7.21
CA ALA A 281 -33.55 -9.65 6.70
C ALA A 281 -33.42 -10.69 7.82
N ILE A 282 -32.50 -10.46 8.76
CA ILE A 282 -32.39 -11.32 9.94
C ILE A 282 -33.59 -11.13 10.86
N VAL A 283 -34.02 -9.88 11.09
CA VAL A 283 -35.22 -9.58 11.86
C VAL A 283 -36.43 -10.30 11.28
N LEU A 284 -36.61 -10.27 9.95
CA LEU A 284 -37.71 -10.93 9.29
C LEU A 284 -37.62 -12.46 9.38
N ALA A 285 -36.44 -13.03 9.13
CA ALA A 285 -36.22 -14.48 9.21
C ALA A 285 -36.41 -15.02 10.64
N ASP A 286 -35.79 -14.39 11.64
CA ASP A 286 -35.91 -14.76 13.05
C ASP A 286 -37.37 -14.65 13.51
N SER A 287 -38.06 -13.55 13.17
CA SER A 287 -39.44 -13.35 13.62
C SER A 287 -40.43 -14.35 13.01
N VAL A 288 -40.26 -14.73 11.74
CA VAL A 288 -41.10 -15.77 11.11
C VAL A 288 -40.84 -17.13 11.73
N LEU A 289 -39.58 -17.51 11.92
CA LEU A 289 -39.22 -18.79 12.52
C LEU A 289 -39.71 -18.91 13.97
N GLU A 290 -39.55 -17.87 14.78
CA GLU A 290 -40.04 -17.83 16.16
C GLU A 290 -41.56 -17.94 16.26
N SER A 291 -42.29 -17.33 15.32
CA SER A 291 -43.76 -17.36 15.31
C SER A 291 -44.36 -18.59 14.60
N SER A 292 -43.52 -19.49 14.07
CA SER A 292 -43.92 -20.73 13.37
C SER A 292 -43.75 -22.01 14.20
N ASP A 293 -43.37 -21.91 15.47
CA ASP A 293 -43.20 -23.07 16.35
C ASP A 293 -44.55 -23.65 16.81
N GLU A 294 -44.69 -24.99 16.78
CA GLU A 294 -45.86 -25.75 17.26
C GLU A 294 -46.31 -25.38 18.68
N LYS A 295 -45.39 -24.90 19.54
CA LYS A 295 -45.67 -24.50 20.93
C LYS A 295 -45.78 -22.99 21.13
N ALA A 296 -45.50 -22.18 20.11
CA ALA A 296 -45.54 -20.74 20.22
C ALA A 296 -46.98 -20.22 20.00
N SER A 297 -47.56 -19.63 21.05
CA SER A 297 -48.77 -18.79 20.95
C SER A 297 -48.44 -17.35 20.54
N VAL A 298 -47.30 -17.13 19.87
CA VAL A 298 -46.72 -15.79 19.73
C VAL A 298 -47.02 -15.20 18.36
N ASN A 299 -47.72 -14.06 18.40
CA ASN A 299 -48.07 -13.24 17.24
C ASN A 299 -46.81 -12.71 16.52
N ILE A 300 -46.73 -12.84 15.19
CA ILE A 300 -45.64 -12.33 14.34
C ILE A 300 -45.28 -10.87 14.62
N GLU A 301 -46.27 -10.04 14.96
CA GLU A 301 -46.04 -8.62 15.25
C GLU A 301 -45.24 -8.41 16.51
N LYS A 302 -45.47 -9.27 17.51
CA LYS A 302 -44.72 -9.24 18.75
C LYS A 302 -43.29 -9.72 18.52
N CYS A 303 -43.11 -10.81 17.75
CA CYS A 303 -41.79 -11.27 17.32
C CYS A 303 -41.04 -10.21 16.51
N LEU A 304 -41.70 -9.54 15.56
CA LEU A 304 -41.11 -8.44 14.79
C LEU A 304 -40.78 -7.25 15.65
N SER A 305 -41.69 -6.80 16.52
CA SER A 305 -41.42 -5.66 17.41
C SER A 305 -40.22 -5.97 18.30
N ASN A 306 -40.18 -7.16 18.91
CA ASN A 306 -39.07 -7.61 19.72
C ASN A 306 -37.75 -7.67 18.94
N ASN A 307 -37.75 -8.24 17.73
CA ASN A 307 -36.53 -8.38 16.93
C ASN A 307 -36.08 -7.05 16.30
N ILE A 308 -37.00 -6.15 15.93
CA ILE A 308 -36.70 -4.77 15.51
C ILE A 308 -36.12 -3.98 16.68
N ASP A 309 -36.73 -4.05 17.86
CA ASP A 309 -36.22 -3.38 19.05
C ASP A 309 -34.84 -3.92 19.46
N LYS A 310 -34.61 -5.21 19.24
CA LYS A 310 -33.34 -5.88 19.53
C LYS A 310 -32.24 -5.57 18.51
N ARG A 311 -32.51 -5.60 17.20
CA ARG A 311 -31.48 -5.53 16.13
C ARG A 311 -31.45 -4.21 15.36
N LEU A 312 -32.50 -3.39 15.46
CA LEU A 312 -32.65 -2.10 14.79
C LEU A 312 -32.94 -0.98 15.81
N SER A 313 -32.30 -1.07 16.98
CA SER A 313 -32.52 -0.16 18.11
C SER A 313 -32.19 1.30 17.82
N TYR A 314 -31.38 1.55 16.78
CA TYR A 314 -30.97 2.89 16.32
C TYR A 314 -32.06 3.67 15.58
N LEU A 315 -33.19 3.03 15.24
CA LEU A 315 -34.35 3.70 14.65
C LEU A 315 -35.19 4.39 15.74
N SER A 316 -35.75 5.56 15.45
CA SER A 316 -36.74 6.22 16.32
C SER A 316 -38.02 5.39 16.44
N ASN A 317 -38.85 5.66 17.45
CA ASN A 317 -40.12 4.93 17.64
C ASN A 317 -41.03 5.01 16.41
N SER A 318 -41.08 6.16 15.74
CA SER A 318 -41.81 6.34 14.47
C SER A 318 -41.21 5.51 13.35
N GLU A 319 -39.88 5.45 13.23
CA GLU A 319 -39.19 4.67 12.18
C GLU A 319 -39.28 3.16 12.41
N LYS A 320 -39.27 2.71 13.67
CA LYS A 320 -39.50 1.31 14.06
C LYS A 320 -40.91 0.86 13.69
N GLN A 321 -41.90 1.72 13.92
CA GLN A 321 -43.27 1.43 13.55
C GLN A 321 -43.43 1.34 12.02
N ILE A 322 -42.87 2.30 11.27
CA ILE A 322 -42.84 2.25 9.80
C ILE A 322 -42.16 0.97 9.32
N THR A 323 -40.99 0.65 9.88
CA THR A 323 -40.22 -0.56 9.56
C THR A 323 -41.06 -1.81 9.79
N ARG A 324 -41.73 -1.91 10.94
CA ARG A 324 -42.57 -3.06 11.27
C ARG A 324 -43.71 -3.24 10.29
N GLU A 325 -44.42 -2.17 9.93
CA GLU A 325 -45.51 -2.25 8.95
C GLU A 325 -45.00 -2.66 7.56
N VAL A 326 -43.85 -2.15 7.14
CA VAL A 326 -43.20 -2.54 5.88
C VAL A 326 -42.83 -4.02 5.89
N LEU A 327 -42.20 -4.51 6.98
CA LEU A 327 -41.82 -5.92 7.10
C LEU A 327 -43.04 -6.85 7.16
N ILE A 328 -44.12 -6.46 7.86
CA ILE A 328 -45.38 -7.21 7.87
C ILE A 328 -45.99 -7.29 6.47
N GLN A 329 -45.98 -6.18 5.73
CA GLN A 329 -46.53 -6.17 4.38
C GLN A 329 -45.71 -7.06 3.44
N LEU A 330 -44.39 -7.07 3.58
CA LEU A 330 -43.50 -7.99 2.85
C LEU A 330 -43.81 -9.45 3.18
N LEU A 331 -44.04 -9.78 4.44
CA LEU A 331 -44.43 -11.13 4.86
C LEU A 331 -45.78 -11.56 4.29
N LYS A 332 -46.78 -10.66 4.25
CA LYS A 332 -48.10 -10.94 3.64
C LYS A 332 -47.99 -11.15 2.14
N ASN A 333 -47.27 -10.27 1.46
CA ASN A 333 -47.09 -10.35 0.00
C ASN A 333 -46.34 -11.62 -0.40
N SER A 334 -45.43 -12.09 0.45
CA SER A 334 -44.68 -13.34 0.26
C SER A 334 -45.47 -14.58 0.74
N GLU A 335 -46.73 -14.41 1.14
CA GLU A 335 -47.61 -15.45 1.67
C GLU A 335 -47.04 -16.25 2.85
N LEU A 336 -46.06 -15.70 3.56
CA LEU A 336 -45.47 -16.35 4.74
C LEU A 336 -46.41 -16.24 5.95
N ILE A 337 -47.28 -15.22 5.96
CA ILE A 337 -48.35 -15.03 6.95
C ILE A 337 -49.72 -14.89 6.28
N ASN A 338 -50.77 -15.31 6.98
CA ASN A 338 -52.16 -15.27 6.52
C ASN A 338 -52.82 -13.89 6.74
N LYS A 339 -54.10 -13.75 6.35
CA LYS A 339 -54.88 -12.50 6.54
C LYS A 339 -54.94 -12.05 8.01
N ASN A 340 -54.85 -13.00 8.94
CA ASN A 340 -54.86 -12.77 10.38
C ASN A 340 -53.43 -12.58 10.95
N ARG A 341 -52.42 -12.39 10.08
CA ARG A 341 -51.01 -12.20 10.44
C ARG A 341 -50.42 -13.38 11.22
N GLN A 342 -50.89 -14.60 10.98
CA GLN A 342 -50.30 -15.82 11.53
C GLN A 342 -49.48 -16.50 10.45
N THR A 343 -48.35 -17.09 10.83
CA THR A 343 -47.53 -17.85 9.90
C THR A 343 -48.31 -19.00 9.28
N ARG A 344 -48.11 -19.21 7.98
CA ARG A 344 -48.88 -20.20 7.19
C ARG A 344 -48.32 -21.61 7.25
N PHE A 345 -47.18 -21.78 7.90
CA PHE A 345 -46.50 -23.05 8.07
C PHE A 345 -46.04 -23.21 9.51
N VAL A 346 -46.05 -24.46 9.94
CA VAL A 346 -45.66 -24.88 11.28
C VAL A 346 -44.37 -25.68 11.14
N MET A 347 -43.32 -25.25 11.82
CA MET A 347 -42.02 -25.93 11.78
C MET A 347 -41.86 -26.84 12.99
N LYS A 348 -41.90 -28.16 12.76
CA LYS A 348 -41.60 -29.17 13.78
C LYS A 348 -40.17 -29.02 14.27
N GLY A 349 -40.01 -28.64 15.54
CA GLY A 349 -38.70 -28.45 16.17
C GLY A 349 -38.06 -27.07 16.00
N GLY A 350 -38.80 -26.05 15.53
CA GLY A 350 -38.29 -24.72 15.20
C GLY A 350 -37.54 -23.98 16.31
N SER A 351 -37.87 -24.20 17.59
CA SER A 351 -37.11 -23.63 18.72
C SER A 351 -35.88 -24.41 19.15
N LYS A 352 -35.62 -25.61 18.59
CA LYS A 352 -34.51 -26.47 19.02
C LYS A 352 -33.68 -26.94 17.83
N LYS A 353 -32.61 -26.18 17.58
CA LYS A 353 -31.43 -26.51 16.74
C LYS A 353 -31.79 -26.55 15.25
N GLU A 354 -31.30 -25.66 14.40
CA GLU A 354 -29.91 -25.25 14.22
C GLU A 354 -29.81 -23.75 13.91
N ASN A 355 -28.93 -23.04 14.62
CA ASN A 355 -28.40 -21.77 14.16
C ASN A 355 -27.69 -22.02 12.81
N GLY A 356 -28.27 -21.66 11.66
CA GLY A 356 -27.53 -21.83 10.41
C GLY A 356 -28.22 -21.74 9.04
N TYR A 357 -29.56 -21.67 8.91
CA TYR A 357 -30.19 -21.59 7.57
C TYR A 357 -29.75 -20.36 6.74
N LEU A 358 -29.42 -19.24 7.38
CA LEU A 358 -28.98 -18.05 6.67
C LEU A 358 -27.71 -18.28 5.83
N HIS A 359 -26.87 -19.28 6.14
CA HIS A 359 -25.65 -19.57 5.37
C HIS A 359 -25.89 -20.04 3.92
N SER A 360 -27.12 -20.44 3.53
CA SER A 360 -27.50 -20.71 2.14
C SER A 360 -28.28 -19.57 1.47
N LEU A 361 -28.46 -18.42 2.14
CA LEU A 361 -29.42 -17.35 1.76
C LEU A 361 -28.84 -15.94 1.55
N LEU A 362 -27.55 -15.69 1.80
CA LEU A 362 -27.03 -14.32 1.83
C LEU A 362 -26.74 -13.80 0.41
N PRO A 363 -27.44 -12.75 -0.09
CA PRO A 363 -27.03 -12.08 -1.32
C PRO A 363 -25.69 -11.37 -1.09
N LEU A 364 -24.95 -11.18 -2.19
CA LEU A 364 -23.72 -10.40 -2.19
C LEU A 364 -23.96 -9.03 -1.53
N THR A 365 -23.06 -8.62 -0.64
CA THR A 365 -23.16 -7.31 -0.01
C THR A 365 -22.99 -6.20 -1.04
N LYS A 366 -23.39 -4.96 -0.72
CA LYS A 366 -23.14 -3.84 -1.62
C LYS A 366 -21.63 -3.67 -1.86
N MET A 367 -20.77 -3.78 -0.85
CA MET A 367 -19.32 -3.75 -1.01
C MET A 367 -18.80 -4.90 -1.90
N GLU A 368 -19.30 -6.13 -1.74
CA GLU A 368 -18.94 -7.25 -2.60
C GLU A 368 -19.37 -7.00 -4.06
N CYS A 369 -20.57 -6.46 -4.28
CA CYS A 369 -21.04 -6.02 -5.59
C CYS A 369 -20.15 -4.90 -6.17
N ARG A 370 -19.76 -3.91 -5.36
CA ARG A 370 -18.83 -2.84 -5.78
C ARG A 370 -17.48 -3.44 -6.20
N TRP A 371 -16.95 -4.35 -5.41
CA TRP A 371 -15.71 -5.06 -5.71
C TRP A 371 -15.81 -5.87 -7.01
N LEU A 372 -16.90 -6.62 -7.21
CA LEU A 372 -17.14 -7.37 -8.44
C LEU A 372 -17.18 -6.46 -9.67
N ILE A 373 -17.94 -5.37 -9.64
CA ILE A 373 -17.97 -4.40 -10.75
C ILE A 373 -16.57 -3.82 -11.00
N THR A 374 -15.83 -3.49 -9.94
CA THR A 374 -14.45 -2.98 -10.05
C THR A 374 -13.54 -3.99 -10.75
N VAL A 375 -13.60 -5.26 -10.37
CA VAL A 375 -12.81 -6.33 -10.99
C VAL A 375 -13.22 -6.56 -12.44
N LEU A 376 -14.52 -6.54 -12.74
CA LEU A 376 -15.07 -6.71 -14.10
C LEU A 376 -14.80 -5.51 -15.02
N GLU A 377 -14.43 -4.36 -14.48
CA GLU A 377 -13.97 -3.18 -15.23
C GLU A 377 -12.45 -3.16 -15.43
N ASP A 378 -11.69 -3.93 -14.68
CA ASP A 378 -10.24 -4.04 -14.88
C ASP A 378 -9.95 -4.76 -16.22
N PRO A 379 -9.06 -4.22 -17.08
CA PRO A 379 -8.69 -4.87 -18.34
C PRO A 379 -8.24 -6.33 -18.22
N LEU A 380 -7.68 -6.72 -17.07
CA LEU A 380 -7.25 -8.09 -16.80
C LEU A 380 -8.41 -9.08 -16.69
N ALA A 381 -9.66 -8.64 -16.46
CA ALA A 381 -10.83 -9.53 -16.45
C ALA A 381 -11.00 -10.29 -17.79
N HIS A 382 -10.63 -9.65 -18.91
CA HIS A 382 -10.73 -10.22 -20.26
C HIS A 382 -9.77 -11.40 -20.51
N ILE A 383 -8.81 -11.64 -19.61
CA ILE A 383 -7.98 -12.85 -19.63
C ILE A 383 -8.86 -14.08 -19.38
N PHE A 384 -9.79 -13.97 -18.42
CA PHE A 384 -10.59 -15.08 -17.92
C PHE A 384 -11.98 -15.14 -18.54
N LEU A 385 -12.56 -13.98 -18.85
CA LEU A 385 -13.94 -13.84 -19.28
C LEU A 385 -14.02 -13.23 -20.69
N THR A 386 -15.07 -13.56 -21.43
CA THR A 386 -15.43 -12.86 -22.67
C THR A 386 -16.23 -11.59 -22.37
N ASP A 387 -16.29 -10.66 -23.33
CA ASP A 387 -17.09 -9.44 -23.17
C ASP A 387 -18.57 -9.76 -22.90
N ALA A 388 -19.10 -10.79 -23.55
CA ALA A 388 -20.45 -11.28 -23.30
C ALA A 388 -20.64 -11.78 -21.84
N GLN A 389 -19.68 -12.55 -21.31
CA GLN A 389 -19.72 -13.01 -19.92
C GLN A 389 -19.61 -11.85 -18.93
N ILE A 390 -18.71 -10.89 -19.19
CA ILE A 390 -18.55 -9.69 -18.37
C ILE A 390 -19.86 -8.88 -18.34
N ASN A 391 -20.49 -8.66 -19.49
CA ASN A 391 -21.76 -7.93 -19.58
C ASN A 391 -22.87 -8.63 -18.79
N VAL A 392 -23.03 -9.95 -18.97
CA VAL A 392 -24.02 -10.73 -18.20
C VAL A 392 -23.77 -10.63 -16.69
N LEU A 393 -22.51 -10.71 -16.24
CA LEU A 393 -22.19 -10.57 -14.82
C LEU A 393 -22.47 -9.16 -14.29
N LYS A 394 -22.14 -8.11 -15.06
CA LYS A 394 -22.46 -6.72 -14.71
C LYS A 394 -23.96 -6.48 -14.63
N ASP A 395 -24.73 -6.97 -15.60
CA ASP A 395 -26.18 -6.87 -15.62
C ASP A 395 -26.79 -7.57 -14.41
N ASN A 396 -26.31 -8.77 -14.08
CA ASN A 396 -26.76 -9.52 -12.90
C ASN A 396 -26.48 -8.76 -11.59
N VAL A 397 -25.31 -8.13 -11.45
CA VAL A 397 -24.98 -7.33 -10.26
C VAL A 397 -25.83 -6.05 -10.18
N ASN A 398 -26.06 -5.37 -11.31
CA ASN A 398 -26.90 -4.17 -11.38
C ASN A 398 -28.39 -4.47 -11.08
N ASN A 399 -28.85 -5.68 -11.38
CA ASN A 399 -30.23 -6.12 -11.12
C ASN A 399 -30.51 -6.39 -9.62
N VAL A 400 -29.51 -6.39 -8.74
CA VAL A 400 -29.66 -6.66 -7.29
C VAL A 400 -30.38 -5.51 -6.53
N GLN A 401 -30.96 -4.51 -7.22
CA GLN A 401 -31.59 -3.30 -6.62
C GLN A 401 -30.68 -2.48 -5.70
N LEU A 402 -29.39 -2.81 -5.63
CA LEU A 402 -28.38 -2.03 -4.95
C LEU A 402 -27.81 -1.03 -5.95
N ASN A 403 -27.88 0.27 -5.66
CA ASN A 403 -27.17 1.28 -6.44
C ASN A 403 -25.65 1.11 -6.19
N VAL A 404 -24.99 0.35 -7.07
CA VAL A 404 -23.59 -0.09 -6.96
C VAL A 404 -22.76 0.68 -7.99
N ASN A 405 -21.76 1.40 -7.49
CA ASN A 405 -20.70 1.99 -8.30
C ASN A 405 -19.38 1.26 -8.02
N PRO A 406 -18.45 1.16 -8.99
CA PRO A 406 -17.12 0.63 -8.73
C PRO A 406 -16.43 1.37 -7.58
N ILE A 407 -15.49 0.68 -6.94
CA ILE A 407 -14.58 1.27 -5.96
C ILE A 407 -13.71 2.27 -6.71
N ASN A 408 -13.57 3.49 -6.20
CA ASN A 408 -12.69 4.47 -6.80
C ASN A 408 -11.22 4.09 -6.56
N MET A 409 -10.66 3.27 -7.45
CA MET A 409 -9.27 2.82 -7.36
C MET A 409 -8.26 3.95 -7.53
N GLU A 410 -8.66 5.13 -8.05
CA GLU A 410 -7.78 6.30 -8.15
C GLU A 410 -7.43 6.89 -6.78
N CYS A 411 -8.18 6.57 -5.72
CA CYS A 411 -7.79 6.94 -4.36
C CYS A 411 -6.62 6.12 -3.80
N ILE A 412 -6.20 5.04 -4.48
CA ILE A 412 -5.09 4.18 -4.09
C ILE A 412 -3.88 4.47 -4.97
N ASN A 413 -2.84 4.99 -4.33
CA ASN A 413 -1.59 5.38 -4.95
C ASN A 413 -0.46 4.40 -4.56
N TYR A 414 -0.01 3.63 -5.54
CA TYR A 414 1.22 2.85 -5.44
C TYR A 414 2.43 3.76 -5.68
N TYR A 415 2.91 4.44 -4.63
CA TYR A 415 3.81 5.58 -4.77
C TYR A 415 5.25 5.20 -5.19
N ASP A 416 5.64 3.94 -5.07
CA ASP A 416 6.97 3.40 -5.45
C ASP A 416 6.88 2.35 -6.57
N ARG A 417 5.70 2.21 -7.19
CA ARG A 417 5.52 1.50 -8.46
C ARG A 417 6.04 2.37 -9.62
N TYR A 418 6.59 1.75 -10.64
CA TYR A 418 6.94 2.44 -11.88
C TYR A 418 5.67 2.91 -12.59
N ASN A 419 5.65 4.18 -12.97
CA ASN A 419 4.47 4.81 -13.55
C ASN A 419 4.42 4.47 -15.05
N LEU A 420 3.44 3.66 -15.45
CA LEU A 420 3.11 3.43 -16.87
C LEU A 420 2.16 4.50 -17.44
N ILE A 421 1.56 5.32 -16.57
CA ILE A 421 0.54 6.33 -16.91
C ILE A 421 0.95 7.67 -16.28
N ASP A 422 0.86 8.73 -17.08
CA ASP A 422 1.10 10.10 -16.62
C ASP A 422 0.06 10.50 -15.56
N ARG A 423 0.54 10.83 -14.36
CA ARG A 423 -0.33 11.13 -13.22
C ARG A 423 -0.97 12.51 -13.29
N SER A 424 -0.50 13.40 -14.16
CA SER A 424 -1.11 14.72 -14.34
C SER A 424 -2.54 14.63 -14.90
N ASN A 425 -2.89 13.50 -15.53
CA ASN A 425 -4.18 13.27 -16.17
C ASN A 425 -5.04 12.21 -15.46
N ILE A 426 -4.72 11.81 -14.23
CA ILE A 426 -5.53 10.83 -13.47
C ILE A 426 -6.99 11.27 -13.37
N TYR A 427 -7.25 12.57 -13.26
CA TYR A 427 -8.60 13.10 -13.17
C TYR A 427 -9.33 13.23 -14.53
N THR A 428 -8.69 12.91 -15.66
CA THR A 428 -9.24 13.18 -17.01
C THR A 428 -9.04 12.08 -18.05
N SER A 429 -8.22 11.05 -17.83
CA SER A 429 -8.01 9.99 -18.85
C SER A 429 -7.96 8.57 -18.29
N LYS A 430 -8.96 7.75 -18.65
CA LYS A 430 -8.93 6.28 -18.56
C LYS A 430 -7.90 5.70 -19.55
N LEU A 431 -6.61 5.90 -19.30
CA LEU A 431 -5.57 5.22 -20.07
C LEU A 431 -5.57 3.73 -19.71
N LYS A 432 -5.68 2.87 -20.73
CA LYS A 432 -5.75 1.41 -20.54
C LYS A 432 -4.39 0.90 -20.07
N ARG A 433 -4.34 0.37 -18.85
CA ARG A 433 -3.12 -0.13 -18.17
C ARG A 433 -2.40 -1.27 -18.92
N TYR A 434 -3.15 -2.07 -19.70
CA TYR A 434 -2.64 -3.17 -20.51
C TYR A 434 -3.19 -3.09 -21.93
N SER A 435 -2.36 -3.37 -22.94
CA SER A 435 -2.81 -3.42 -24.33
C SER A 435 -3.63 -4.67 -24.63
N ASP A 436 -4.44 -4.64 -25.69
CA ASP A 436 -5.17 -5.84 -26.14
C ASP A 436 -4.24 -6.98 -26.53
N ASN A 437 -3.04 -6.66 -27.03
CA ASN A 437 -2.01 -7.65 -27.30
C ASN A 437 -1.48 -8.31 -26.02
N ASP A 438 -1.31 -7.55 -24.93
CA ASP A 438 -0.88 -8.11 -23.63
C ASP A 438 -1.92 -9.11 -23.12
N ILE A 439 -3.19 -8.71 -23.12
CA ILE A 439 -4.31 -9.55 -22.69
C ILE A 439 -4.38 -10.84 -23.53
N LYS A 440 -4.33 -10.72 -24.86
CA LYS A 440 -4.31 -11.86 -25.79
C LYS A 440 -3.12 -12.79 -25.51
N THR A 441 -1.95 -12.21 -25.24
CA THR A 441 -0.72 -12.97 -24.99
C THR A 441 -0.82 -13.74 -23.67
N ILE A 442 -1.27 -13.10 -22.59
CA ILE A 442 -1.48 -13.76 -21.30
C ILE A 442 -2.47 -14.91 -21.44
N LYS A 443 -3.60 -14.68 -22.11
CA LYS A 443 -4.62 -15.70 -22.36
C LYS A 443 -4.08 -16.89 -23.15
N THR A 444 -3.27 -16.63 -24.17
CA THR A 444 -2.63 -17.68 -24.98
C THR A 444 -1.66 -18.51 -24.15
N ILE A 445 -0.80 -17.86 -23.35
CA ILE A 445 0.15 -18.55 -22.46
C ILE A 445 -0.59 -19.37 -21.40
N TYR A 446 -1.62 -18.80 -20.77
CA TYR A 446 -2.43 -19.51 -19.77
C TYR A 446 -3.05 -20.79 -20.33
N ASN A 447 -3.65 -20.70 -21.52
CA ASN A 447 -4.20 -21.88 -22.20
C ASN A 447 -3.11 -22.90 -22.54
N ALA A 448 -1.93 -22.45 -22.97
CA ALA A 448 -0.81 -23.33 -23.28
C ALA A 448 -0.30 -24.09 -22.04
N ILE A 449 -0.20 -23.42 -20.88
CA ILE A 449 0.17 -24.06 -19.60
C ILE A 449 -0.88 -25.09 -19.21
N ARG A 450 -2.17 -24.73 -19.30
CA ARG A 450 -3.30 -25.62 -18.93
C ARG A 450 -3.38 -26.85 -19.83
N GLU A 451 -3.23 -26.66 -21.13
CA GLU A 451 -3.29 -27.72 -22.16
C GLU A 451 -1.96 -28.43 -22.38
N ARG A 452 -0.90 -28.01 -21.67
CA ARG A 452 0.46 -28.57 -21.78
C ARG A 452 1.03 -28.49 -23.19
N LYS A 453 0.75 -27.40 -23.90
CA LYS A 453 1.23 -27.12 -25.26
C LYS A 453 2.43 -26.19 -25.24
N ARG A 454 3.39 -26.43 -26.13
CA ARG A 454 4.49 -25.50 -26.39
C ARG A 454 3.95 -24.27 -27.10
N ILE A 455 4.69 -23.17 -27.02
CA ILE A 455 4.32 -21.90 -27.66
C ILE A 455 5.45 -21.40 -28.54
N SER A 456 5.07 -20.62 -29.55
CA SER A 456 6.01 -19.83 -30.35
C SER A 456 5.55 -18.39 -30.44
N PHE A 457 6.50 -17.47 -30.35
CA PHE A 457 6.24 -16.03 -30.39
C PHE A 457 7.45 -15.26 -30.92
N MET A 458 7.21 -14.02 -31.37
CA MET A 458 8.26 -13.06 -31.70
C MET A 458 8.55 -12.21 -30.46
N TYR A 459 9.81 -12.19 -30.01
CA TYR A 459 10.23 -11.39 -28.86
C TYR A 459 11.16 -10.27 -29.29
N THR A 460 10.88 -9.05 -28.84
CA THR A 460 11.75 -7.88 -29.05
C THR A 460 12.57 -7.62 -27.78
N ASN A 461 13.89 -7.70 -27.86
CA ASN A 461 14.77 -7.50 -26.70
C ASN A 461 14.92 -6.02 -26.32
N GLY A 462 15.76 -5.74 -25.31
CA GLY A 462 16.02 -4.36 -24.88
C GLY A 462 16.75 -3.48 -25.90
N ASN A 463 17.34 -4.08 -26.93
CA ASN A 463 18.07 -3.43 -28.01
C ASN A 463 17.21 -3.30 -29.29
N GLU A 464 15.90 -3.57 -29.20
CA GLU A 464 14.94 -3.52 -30.31
C GLU A 464 15.13 -4.60 -31.39
N GLU A 465 15.99 -5.58 -31.13
CA GLU A 465 16.15 -6.73 -32.00
C GLU A 465 15.02 -7.73 -31.74
N SER A 466 14.42 -8.24 -32.82
CA SER A 466 13.30 -9.18 -32.75
C SER A 466 13.72 -10.56 -33.21
N TYR A 467 13.39 -11.60 -32.46
CA TYR A 467 13.69 -12.99 -32.80
C TYR A 467 12.55 -13.93 -32.43
N MET A 468 12.47 -15.06 -33.15
CA MET A 468 11.49 -16.11 -32.87
C MET A 468 11.94 -16.93 -31.66
N VAL A 469 11.02 -17.14 -30.72
CA VAL A 469 11.18 -18.02 -29.56
C VAL A 469 10.23 -19.21 -29.71
N LYS A 470 10.71 -20.40 -29.35
CA LYS A 470 9.89 -21.58 -29.08
C LYS A 470 10.23 -22.06 -27.67
N CYS A 471 9.24 -22.16 -26.79
CA CYS A 471 9.49 -22.61 -25.41
C CYS A 471 8.32 -23.43 -24.85
N SER A 472 8.62 -24.17 -23.77
CA SER A 472 7.62 -24.74 -22.86
C SER A 472 7.29 -23.72 -21.77
N PRO A 473 6.07 -23.15 -21.72
CA PRO A 473 5.71 -22.17 -20.71
C PRO A 473 5.51 -22.85 -19.35
N VAL A 474 6.16 -22.35 -18.29
CA VAL A 474 6.13 -22.97 -16.96
C VAL A 474 5.29 -22.14 -15.99
N TYR A 475 5.63 -20.86 -15.84
CA TYR A 475 4.95 -19.93 -14.94
C TYR A 475 4.65 -18.60 -15.61
N LEU A 476 3.61 -17.94 -15.12
CA LEU A 476 3.34 -16.52 -15.35
C LEU A 476 3.66 -15.78 -14.04
N GLU A 477 4.68 -14.92 -14.07
CA GLU A 477 5.04 -14.02 -12.98
C GLU A 477 4.35 -12.67 -13.18
N TYR A 478 3.87 -12.04 -12.11
CA TYR A 478 3.42 -10.66 -12.12
C TYR A 478 4.33 -9.78 -11.24
N SER A 479 4.97 -8.78 -11.85
CA SER A 479 5.79 -7.82 -11.11
C SER A 479 4.94 -6.69 -10.54
N ARG A 480 4.81 -6.64 -9.20
CA ARG A 480 4.09 -5.54 -8.51
C ARG A 480 4.72 -4.17 -8.71
N ARG A 481 6.06 -4.11 -8.87
CA ARG A 481 6.80 -2.86 -9.07
C ARG A 481 6.72 -2.36 -10.50
N ASP A 482 6.94 -3.25 -11.46
CA ASP A 482 7.02 -2.87 -12.87
C ASP A 482 5.64 -2.87 -13.51
N ASP A 483 4.65 -3.44 -12.84
CA ASP A 483 3.27 -3.58 -13.29
C ASP A 483 3.13 -4.38 -14.60
N VAL A 484 3.96 -5.43 -14.71
CA VAL A 484 4.14 -6.20 -15.94
C VAL A 484 4.11 -7.69 -15.64
N PHE A 485 3.41 -8.43 -16.48
CA PHE A 485 3.47 -9.89 -16.50
C PHE A 485 4.69 -10.40 -17.26
N ARG A 486 5.25 -11.52 -16.81
CA ARG A 486 6.37 -12.21 -17.43
C ARG A 486 6.06 -13.67 -17.62
N LEU A 487 6.46 -14.20 -18.77
CA LEU A 487 6.49 -15.62 -19.03
C LEU A 487 7.83 -16.19 -18.54
N GLU A 488 7.78 -17.24 -17.74
CA GLU A 488 8.95 -18.01 -17.37
C GLU A 488 8.96 -19.36 -18.09
N CYS A 489 10.03 -19.62 -18.83
CA CYS A 489 10.30 -20.91 -19.45
C CYS A 489 11.61 -21.49 -18.87
N VAL A 490 11.72 -22.81 -18.89
CA VAL A 490 12.99 -23.50 -18.65
C VAL A 490 13.64 -23.81 -19.99
N ASN A 491 14.90 -23.45 -20.15
CA ASN A 491 15.72 -23.94 -21.26
C ASN A 491 16.49 -25.18 -20.78
N ALA A 492 16.02 -26.36 -21.20
CA ALA A 492 16.58 -27.62 -20.74
C ALA A 492 18.04 -27.81 -21.18
N ASP A 493 18.35 -27.44 -22.43
CA ASP A 493 19.67 -27.67 -23.02
C ASP A 493 20.77 -26.83 -22.35
N LYS A 494 20.40 -25.64 -21.88
CA LYS A 494 21.33 -24.65 -21.31
C LYS A 494 21.21 -24.51 -19.79
N ASN A 495 20.38 -25.32 -19.14
CA ASN A 495 20.16 -25.35 -17.70
C ASN A 495 19.92 -23.96 -17.05
N TYR A 496 19.07 -23.11 -17.66
CA TYR A 496 18.72 -21.80 -17.10
C TYR A 496 17.24 -21.46 -17.27
N ILE A 497 16.76 -20.59 -16.38
CA ILE A 497 15.39 -20.03 -16.42
C ILE A 497 15.41 -18.76 -17.29
N VAL A 498 14.49 -18.67 -18.24
CA VAL A 498 14.34 -17.50 -19.11
C VAL A 498 13.05 -16.77 -18.78
N LYS A 499 13.15 -15.46 -18.54
CA LYS A 499 11.99 -14.58 -18.30
C LYS A 499 11.75 -13.66 -19.49
N TYR A 500 10.53 -13.67 -20.02
CA TYR A 500 10.10 -12.80 -21.12
C TYR A 500 9.02 -11.84 -20.65
N ASN A 501 9.30 -10.53 -20.66
CA ASN A 501 8.29 -9.50 -20.41
C ASN A 501 7.18 -9.56 -21.49
N ILE A 502 5.93 -9.72 -21.07
CA ILE A 502 4.79 -9.85 -22.00
C ILE A 502 4.61 -8.65 -22.94
N PRO A 503 4.81 -7.38 -22.51
CA PRO A 503 4.72 -6.23 -23.42
C PRO A 503 5.71 -6.24 -24.59
N ARG A 504 6.69 -7.15 -24.59
CA ARG A 504 7.68 -7.33 -25.65
C ARG A 504 7.42 -8.56 -26.54
N ILE A 505 6.32 -9.25 -26.30
CA ILE A 505 5.90 -10.42 -27.06
C ILE A 505 4.88 -9.99 -28.11
N SER A 506 5.11 -10.40 -29.36
CA SER A 506 4.16 -10.26 -30.46
C SER A 506 3.99 -11.58 -31.21
N LYS A 507 2.89 -11.70 -31.99
CA LYS A 507 2.62 -12.85 -32.87
C LYS A 507 2.73 -14.23 -32.17
N ILE A 508 2.16 -14.35 -30.98
CA ILE A 508 2.14 -15.61 -30.21
C ILE A 508 1.14 -16.62 -30.78
N LYS A 509 1.51 -17.91 -30.79
CA LYS A 509 0.64 -19.05 -31.09
C LYS A 509 0.99 -20.28 -30.26
N ASN A 510 -0.03 -21.10 -29.99
CA ASN A 510 0.17 -22.45 -29.47
C ASN A 510 0.69 -23.36 -30.58
N LEU A 511 1.59 -24.26 -30.22
CA LEU A 511 2.06 -25.33 -31.09
C LEU A 511 1.26 -26.60 -30.81
N GLU A 512 1.25 -27.52 -31.78
CA GLU A 512 0.66 -28.85 -31.60
C GLU A 512 1.50 -29.72 -30.65
N GLU A 513 2.80 -29.46 -30.59
CA GLU A 513 3.75 -30.12 -29.68
C GLU A 513 3.34 -29.92 -28.22
N SER A 514 3.14 -31.02 -27.50
CA SER A 514 2.96 -31.00 -26.05
C SER A 514 4.30 -31.06 -25.30
N PHE A 515 4.28 -30.77 -24.00
CA PHE A 515 5.44 -30.93 -23.14
C PHE A 515 5.05 -31.47 -21.75
N ASP A 516 6.00 -32.11 -21.08
CA ASP A 516 5.82 -32.51 -19.69
C ASP A 516 6.03 -31.31 -18.76
N ILE A 517 4.91 -30.77 -18.27
CA ILE A 517 4.91 -29.66 -17.32
C ILE A 517 5.49 -30.04 -15.96
N LYS A 518 5.36 -31.31 -15.53
CA LYS A 518 5.89 -31.77 -14.25
C LYS A 518 7.42 -31.78 -14.31
N TYR A 519 7.98 -32.40 -15.36
CA TYR A 519 9.42 -32.37 -15.62
C TYR A 519 9.96 -30.94 -15.71
N SER A 520 9.26 -30.06 -16.44
CA SER A 520 9.68 -28.66 -16.59
C SER A 520 9.69 -27.90 -15.26
N ARG A 521 8.73 -28.17 -14.37
CA ARG A 521 8.69 -27.58 -13.02
C ARG A 521 9.76 -28.15 -12.09
N GLU A 522 10.02 -29.45 -12.15
CA GLU A 522 11.11 -30.06 -11.38
C GLU A 522 12.47 -29.49 -11.79
N MET A 523 12.69 -29.31 -13.09
CA MET A 523 13.89 -28.68 -13.60
C MET A 523 13.98 -27.19 -13.21
N TYR A 524 12.86 -26.47 -13.27
CA TYR A 524 12.78 -25.10 -12.78
C TYR A 524 13.23 -25.00 -11.32
N GLU A 525 12.66 -25.82 -10.43
CA GLU A 525 12.99 -25.83 -9.00
C GLU A 525 14.46 -26.18 -8.74
N LYS A 526 15.01 -27.13 -9.49
CA LYS A 526 16.43 -27.49 -9.43
C LYS A 526 17.31 -26.29 -9.77
N ILE A 527 17.10 -25.68 -10.94
CA ILE A 527 17.87 -24.52 -11.40
C ILE A 527 17.71 -23.34 -10.44
N TYR A 528 16.49 -23.11 -9.94
CA TYR A 528 16.22 -22.02 -9.01
C TYR A 528 17.03 -22.19 -7.71
N LYS A 529 17.07 -23.41 -7.15
CA LYS A 529 17.81 -23.72 -5.92
C LYS A 529 19.33 -23.66 -6.10
N GLU A 530 19.84 -24.16 -7.24
CA GLU A 530 21.27 -24.08 -7.58
C GLU A 530 21.78 -22.63 -7.68
N ASN A 531 20.89 -21.70 -7.99
CA ASN A 531 21.19 -20.28 -8.12
C ASN A 531 20.90 -19.46 -6.84
N ILE A 532 20.69 -20.11 -5.68
CA ILE A 532 20.54 -19.40 -4.40
C ILE A 532 21.92 -19.05 -3.84
N LEU A 533 22.15 -17.77 -3.61
CA LEU A 533 23.32 -17.20 -2.93
C LEU A 533 22.92 -16.66 -1.55
N SER A 534 23.91 -16.27 -0.76
CA SER A 534 23.68 -15.60 0.51
C SER A 534 24.71 -14.51 0.81
N ILE A 535 24.24 -13.45 1.47
CA ILE A 535 25.08 -12.38 2.03
C ILE A 535 24.72 -12.16 3.49
N ASP A 536 25.69 -11.69 4.28
CA ASP A 536 25.45 -11.22 5.63
C ASP A 536 25.43 -9.69 5.67
N ILE A 537 24.52 -9.12 6.45
CA ILE A 537 24.33 -7.67 6.57
C ILE A 537 24.41 -7.30 8.04
N ASP A 538 25.44 -6.52 8.39
CA ASP A 538 25.66 -6.00 9.74
C ASP A 538 25.01 -4.62 9.90
N PHE A 539 24.32 -4.40 11.01
CA PHE A 539 23.71 -3.12 11.36
C PHE A 539 23.44 -3.00 12.87
N TYR A 540 23.04 -1.80 13.28
CA TYR A 540 22.74 -1.42 14.66
C TYR A 540 21.36 -0.74 14.67
N GLU A 541 20.59 -0.86 15.75
CA GLU A 541 19.21 -0.37 15.76
C GLU A 541 19.12 1.16 15.75
N GLY A 542 19.98 1.83 16.54
CA GLY A 542 20.10 3.29 16.62
C GLY A 542 18.74 4.02 16.75
N GLU A 543 18.68 5.29 16.35
CA GLU A 543 17.44 6.08 16.33
C GLU A 543 16.58 5.88 15.06
N LYS A 544 17.02 5.03 14.14
CA LYS A 544 16.42 4.92 12.79
C LYS A 544 15.49 3.73 12.61
N ASN A 545 15.32 2.89 13.63
CA ASN A 545 14.50 1.68 13.58
C ASN A 545 14.90 0.82 12.37
N ILE A 546 16.20 0.55 12.25
CA ILE A 546 16.79 -0.11 11.07
C ILE A 546 16.37 -1.58 11.01
N LEU A 547 16.25 -2.24 12.16
CA LEU A 547 15.81 -3.64 12.27
C LEU A 547 14.44 -3.83 11.62
N ASP A 548 13.45 -3.05 12.04
CA ASP A 548 12.09 -3.13 11.47
C ASP A 548 12.10 -2.87 9.95
N ARG A 549 12.83 -1.84 9.50
CA ARG A 549 12.92 -1.50 8.08
C ARG A 549 13.53 -2.63 7.25
N LEU A 550 14.69 -3.16 7.66
CA LEU A 550 15.36 -4.25 6.94
C LEU A 550 14.52 -5.53 6.95
N LEU A 551 13.99 -5.93 8.11
CA LEU A 551 13.20 -7.15 8.23
C LEU A 551 11.90 -7.07 7.41
N THR A 552 11.27 -5.90 7.37
CA THR A 552 10.06 -5.68 6.56
C THR A 552 10.38 -5.63 5.07
N GLU A 553 11.39 -4.85 4.66
CA GLU A 553 11.74 -4.67 3.25
C GLU A 553 12.22 -5.96 2.59
N PHE A 554 12.93 -6.80 3.33
CA PHE A 554 13.39 -8.11 2.87
C PHE A 554 12.48 -9.26 3.35
N SER A 555 11.21 -8.98 3.67
CA SER A 555 10.21 -9.96 4.13
C SER A 555 10.05 -11.15 3.17
N ILE A 556 10.09 -10.89 1.86
CA ILE A 556 9.86 -11.89 0.80
C ILE A 556 11.01 -12.87 0.58
N TRP A 557 12.21 -12.56 1.09
CA TRP A 557 13.38 -13.44 1.00
C TRP A 557 13.60 -14.22 2.29
N LYS A 558 14.14 -15.43 2.14
CA LYS A 558 14.56 -16.25 3.27
C LYS A 558 15.71 -15.56 3.98
N LYS A 559 15.50 -15.20 5.25
CA LYS A 559 16.48 -14.49 6.07
C LYS A 559 16.50 -15.01 7.51
N THR A 560 17.63 -14.83 8.17
CA THR A 560 17.77 -15.05 9.62
C THR A 560 18.50 -13.86 10.21
N CYS A 561 18.04 -13.33 11.34
CA CYS A 561 18.69 -12.22 12.03
C CYS A 561 19.16 -12.69 13.40
N ARG A 562 20.41 -12.36 13.75
CA ARG A 562 21.02 -12.65 15.06
C ARG A 562 21.44 -11.35 15.71
N TYR A 563 21.26 -11.25 17.02
CA TYR A 563 21.73 -10.13 17.83
C TYR A 563 22.90 -10.59 18.70
N ASP A 564 24.04 -9.92 18.55
CA ASP A 564 25.23 -10.08 19.37
C ASP A 564 25.18 -9.05 20.51
N ILE A 565 24.94 -9.53 21.73
CA ILE A 565 24.74 -8.70 22.93
C ILE A 565 26.02 -7.94 23.29
N GLU A 566 27.19 -8.59 23.18
CA GLU A 566 28.48 -7.99 23.55
C GLU A 566 28.86 -6.86 22.61
N LYS A 567 28.57 -7.02 21.31
CA LYS A 567 28.86 -6.02 20.29
C LYS A 567 27.71 -5.05 20.03
N ASN A 568 26.58 -5.23 20.71
CA ASN A 568 25.32 -4.52 20.45
C ASN A 568 24.96 -4.48 18.96
N LYS A 569 25.14 -5.60 18.24
CA LYS A 569 25.13 -5.63 16.78
C LYS A 569 24.17 -6.67 16.24
N TYR A 570 23.41 -6.32 15.21
CA TYR A 570 22.62 -7.26 14.43
C TYR A 570 23.39 -7.75 13.20
N THR A 571 23.27 -9.04 12.91
CA THR A 571 23.72 -9.64 11.66
C THR A 571 22.55 -10.39 11.03
N MET A 572 22.11 -9.92 9.87
CA MET A 572 21.08 -10.56 9.06
C MET A 572 21.72 -11.32 7.90
N LYS A 573 21.54 -12.64 7.86
CA LYS A 573 21.83 -13.45 6.69
C LYS A 573 20.64 -13.42 5.74
N LEU A 574 20.85 -12.98 4.51
CA LEU A 574 19.85 -12.90 3.46
C LEU A 574 20.18 -13.91 2.35
N ASN A 575 19.25 -14.81 2.03
CA ASN A 575 19.38 -15.74 0.92
C ASN A 575 18.52 -15.26 -0.25
N TYR A 576 19.07 -15.30 -1.46
CA TYR A 576 18.42 -14.77 -2.66
C TYR A 576 18.85 -15.52 -3.90
N ASN A 577 18.03 -15.47 -4.96
CA ASN A 577 18.39 -16.04 -6.25
C ASN A 577 19.24 -15.04 -7.06
N ILE A 578 20.21 -15.50 -7.85
CA ILE A 578 21.05 -14.64 -8.72
C ILE A 578 20.21 -13.65 -9.57
N SER A 579 19.01 -14.05 -9.99
CA SER A 579 18.12 -13.16 -10.75
C SER A 579 17.65 -11.91 -9.97
N ASP A 580 17.72 -11.92 -8.64
CA ASP A 580 17.32 -10.82 -7.76
C ASP A 580 18.48 -9.87 -7.40
N GLU A 581 19.72 -10.15 -7.82
CA GLU A 581 20.91 -9.42 -7.37
C GLU A 581 20.81 -7.90 -7.56
N LYS A 582 20.29 -7.47 -8.71
CA LYS A 582 20.10 -6.04 -9.00
C LYS A 582 19.05 -5.41 -8.09
N GLU A 583 17.99 -6.14 -7.76
CA GLU A 583 16.94 -5.66 -6.85
C GLU A 583 17.50 -5.46 -5.44
N ILE A 584 18.20 -6.48 -4.93
CA ILE A 584 18.76 -6.47 -3.58
C ILE A 584 19.82 -5.38 -3.46
N LEU A 585 20.70 -5.24 -4.44
CA LEU A 585 21.68 -4.16 -4.50
C LEU A 585 21.02 -2.78 -4.36
N ILE A 586 19.98 -2.50 -5.14
CA ILE A 586 19.31 -1.19 -5.14
C ILE A 586 18.65 -0.91 -3.79
N ARG A 587 18.01 -1.92 -3.19
CA ARG A 587 17.41 -1.81 -1.85
C ARG A 587 18.47 -1.55 -0.77
N LEU A 588 19.57 -2.32 -0.77
CA LEU A 588 20.66 -2.15 0.19
C LEU A 588 21.39 -0.81 0.03
N LEU A 589 21.56 -0.31 -1.19
CA LEU A 589 22.06 1.05 -1.44
C LEU A 589 21.20 2.11 -0.72
N GLY A 590 19.89 1.90 -0.61
CA GLY A 590 18.98 2.77 0.13
C GLY A 590 19.39 2.99 1.59
N TYR A 591 20.03 2.01 2.23
CA TYR A 591 20.52 2.13 3.61
C TYR A 591 21.87 2.86 3.72
N GLY A 592 22.65 2.92 2.63
CA GLY A 592 23.91 3.65 2.59
C GLY A 592 24.88 3.24 3.71
N PRO A 593 25.42 4.18 4.50
CA PRO A 593 26.43 3.87 5.53
C PRO A 593 25.84 3.24 6.80
N TYR A 594 24.52 3.00 6.87
CA TYR A 594 23.88 2.44 8.06
C TYR A 594 23.99 0.91 8.16
N ILE A 595 24.48 0.26 7.11
CA ILE A 595 24.68 -1.19 7.05
C ILE A 595 26.07 -1.50 6.50
N LYS A 596 26.58 -2.71 6.75
CA LYS A 596 27.75 -3.25 6.06
C LYS A 596 27.45 -4.65 5.54
N ILE A 597 27.70 -4.86 4.25
CA ILE A 597 27.53 -6.17 3.61
C ILE A 597 28.83 -6.97 3.79
N ARG A 598 28.70 -8.23 4.18
CA ARG A 598 29.78 -9.22 4.27
C ARG A 598 29.47 -10.36 3.31
N SER A 599 30.36 -10.57 2.36
CA SER A 599 30.31 -11.67 1.40
C SER A 599 31.71 -11.90 0.84
N SER A 600 31.87 -12.90 -0.01
CA SER A 600 33.09 -13.08 -0.80
C SER A 600 33.29 -11.89 -1.77
N SER A 601 34.53 -11.56 -2.10
CA SER A 601 34.86 -10.39 -2.91
C SER A 601 34.35 -10.48 -4.36
N ASP A 602 34.12 -11.70 -4.85
CA ASP A 602 33.52 -12.01 -6.14
C ASP A 602 31.99 -11.94 -6.15
N ASN A 603 31.34 -11.75 -4.98
CA ASN A 603 29.90 -11.55 -4.91
C ASN A 603 29.50 -10.27 -5.65
N TYR A 604 28.56 -10.38 -6.59
CA TYR A 604 28.12 -9.26 -7.43
C TYR A 604 27.59 -8.08 -6.61
N ILE A 605 26.79 -8.32 -5.57
CA ILE A 605 26.15 -7.23 -4.79
C ILE A 605 27.22 -6.38 -4.09
N LEU A 606 28.17 -7.02 -3.41
CA LEU A 606 29.24 -6.30 -2.70
C LEU A 606 30.16 -5.56 -3.69
N SER A 607 30.63 -6.25 -4.72
CA SER A 607 31.56 -5.69 -5.70
C SER A 607 30.95 -4.53 -6.50
N GLU A 608 29.71 -4.66 -6.96
CA GLU A 608 29.01 -3.60 -7.68
C GLU A 608 28.68 -2.41 -6.77
N LEU A 609 28.32 -2.64 -5.51
CA LEU A 609 28.11 -1.57 -4.54
C LEU A 609 29.40 -0.77 -4.31
N GLN A 610 30.52 -1.46 -4.08
CA GLN A 610 31.83 -0.83 -3.91
C GLN A 610 32.23 -0.03 -5.15
N ARG A 611 32.07 -0.62 -6.34
CA ARG A 611 32.35 0.04 -7.62
C ARG A 611 31.54 1.32 -7.79
N ARG A 612 30.24 1.30 -7.48
CA ARG A 612 29.38 2.48 -7.60
C ARG A 612 29.80 3.62 -6.70
N ILE A 613 30.16 3.32 -5.45
CA ILE A 613 30.66 4.31 -4.49
C ILE A 613 31.97 4.93 -5.01
N ASP A 614 32.88 4.08 -5.49
CA ASP A 614 34.19 4.53 -5.95
C ASP A 614 34.12 5.38 -7.21
N GLU A 615 33.35 4.95 -8.21
CA GLU A 615 33.15 5.73 -9.43
C GLU A 615 32.44 7.05 -9.13
N GLN A 616 31.44 7.05 -8.24
CA GLN A 616 30.80 8.30 -7.83
C GLN A 616 31.79 9.26 -7.14
N TYR A 617 32.67 8.73 -6.29
CA TYR A 617 33.72 9.52 -5.64
C TYR A 617 34.70 10.12 -6.66
N LYS A 618 35.11 9.34 -7.67
CA LYS A 618 35.98 9.80 -8.76
C LYS A 618 35.33 10.91 -9.59
N ILE A 619 34.04 10.77 -9.94
CA ILE A 619 33.29 11.81 -10.67
C ILE A 619 33.31 13.13 -9.88
N ILE A 620 32.98 13.09 -8.59
CA ILE A 620 32.97 14.28 -7.73
C ILE A 620 34.34 14.96 -7.70
N LYS A 621 35.42 14.19 -7.46
CA LYS A 621 36.78 14.72 -7.44
C LYS A 621 37.26 15.23 -8.79
N GLY A 622 36.81 14.63 -9.89
CA GLY A 622 37.06 15.11 -11.24
C GLY A 622 36.41 16.47 -11.49
N ASN A 623 35.16 16.64 -11.05
CA ASN A 623 34.42 17.89 -11.21
C ASN A 623 34.98 19.03 -10.35
N ASP A 624 35.37 18.74 -9.10
CA ASP A 624 36.06 19.72 -8.24
C ASP A 624 37.32 20.28 -8.92
N ARG A 625 38.13 19.42 -9.56
CA ARG A 625 39.34 19.85 -10.28
C ARG A 625 39.05 20.73 -11.49
N LYS A 626 37.99 20.43 -12.24
CA LYS A 626 37.56 21.24 -13.39
C LYS A 626 37.16 22.65 -12.95
N LEU A 627 36.38 22.76 -11.87
CA LEU A 627 35.96 24.06 -11.32
C LEU A 627 37.17 24.93 -10.94
N VAL A 628 38.14 24.37 -10.21
CA VAL A 628 39.35 25.09 -9.81
C VAL A 628 40.18 25.58 -11.00
N ASN A 629 40.28 24.81 -12.08
CA ASN A 629 41.00 25.24 -13.29
C ASN A 629 40.25 26.34 -14.04
N THR A 630 38.92 26.28 -14.09
CA THR A 630 38.09 27.30 -14.77
C THR A 630 38.17 28.65 -14.04
N ASP A 631 38.22 28.64 -12.71
CA ASP A 631 38.38 29.86 -11.91
C ASP A 631 39.78 30.48 -12.06
N LYS A 632 40.82 29.66 -12.28
CA LYS A 632 42.17 30.13 -12.58
C LYS A 632 42.34 30.71 -13.97
N GLU A 633 41.55 30.28 -14.95
CA GLU A 633 41.55 30.83 -16.32
C GLU A 633 40.72 32.13 -16.43
N ARG A 634 39.83 32.39 -15.47
CA ARG A 634 39.01 33.62 -15.39
C ARG A 634 39.65 34.74 -14.55
N GLN A 635 40.66 34.42 -13.74
CA GLN A 635 41.53 35.37 -13.04
C GLN A 635 42.72 35.72 -13.92
#